data_AF-A0A8W8MQ28-F1
#
_entry.id   AF-A0A8W8MQ28-F1
#
_cell.length_a   1.000
_cell.length_b   1.000
_cell.length_c   1.000
_cell.angle_alpha   90.00
_cell.angle_beta   90.00
_cell.angle_gamma   90.00
#
_symmetry.space_group_name_H-M   'P 1'
#
loop_
_entity.id
_entity.type
_entity.pdbx_description
1 polymer ?
#
loop_
_entity_poly.entity_id
_entity_poly.type
_entity_poly.pdbx_seq_one_letter_code
_entity_poly.pdbx_strand_id
1 'polypeptide(L)'
;MASKRIEVTWGTMSVLLPELTCMKDLLSIPKWKYFINLTGQEFPLPTNYELVKILKVYNGSNDGEGTIKRANKERWNIKEKPPHDIVPVKGSVHVTLNRRFVEYVITNRVAADLLKWVNKTGIPDETFFATLIHNPQLEIPGSFKGKLETDFGIRKPFLSQFKNWNSWPCGGKYVRSICIFGIEDLARLARRPEFFANKFHSNYQGHTLLCMDQLIYNRTRDEYLHRLKFDTKYYESLKHIKNVV
;
A
#
# COMPACT_ATOMS: atom_id res chain seq x y z
N MET A 1 -18.37 -1.03 -9.91
CA MET A 1 -18.22 0.44 -9.92
C MET A 1 -18.53 0.95 -8.52
N ALA A 2 -17.82 1.96 -8.02
CA ALA A 2 -18.12 2.56 -6.72
C ALA A 2 -19.51 3.21 -6.73
N SER A 3 -20.23 3.12 -5.61
CA SER A 3 -21.58 3.64 -5.42
C SER A 3 -21.63 5.17 -5.41
N LYS A 4 -20.51 5.83 -5.09
CA LYS A 4 -20.39 7.29 -5.03
C LYS A 4 -19.11 7.77 -5.72
N ARG A 5 -19.23 8.84 -6.51
CA ARG A 5 -18.09 9.61 -7.02
C ARG A 5 -17.79 10.77 -6.08
N ILE A 6 -16.52 10.99 -5.83
CA ILE A 6 -16.03 12.03 -4.91
C ILE A 6 -15.01 12.86 -5.69
N GLU A 7 -15.16 14.18 -5.62
CA GLU A 7 -14.16 15.12 -6.13
C GLU A 7 -12.96 15.11 -5.18
N VAL A 8 -11.78 14.81 -5.72
CA VAL A 8 -10.56 14.61 -4.93
C VAL A 8 -9.68 15.85 -4.99
N THR A 9 -9.46 16.45 -3.81
CA THR A 9 -8.53 17.55 -3.59
C THR A 9 -7.34 17.05 -2.78
N TRP A 10 -6.14 17.19 -3.36
CA TRP A 10 -4.90 16.72 -2.75
C TRP A 10 -4.69 17.27 -1.34
N GLY A 11 -4.21 16.42 -0.43
CA GLY A 11 -3.89 16.77 0.95
C GLY A 11 -5.09 16.94 1.88
N THR A 12 -6.30 16.71 1.38
CA THR A 12 -7.55 16.76 2.16
C THR A 12 -8.13 15.36 2.36
N MET A 13 -9.15 15.26 3.22
CA MET A 13 -9.89 14.03 3.48
C MET A 13 -10.50 13.39 2.23
N SER A 14 -10.77 14.18 1.19
CA SER A 14 -11.34 13.68 -0.07
C SER A 14 -10.45 12.65 -0.79
N VAL A 15 -9.16 12.55 -0.45
CA VAL A 15 -8.28 11.48 -0.96
C VAL A 15 -8.64 10.12 -0.36
N LEU A 16 -9.05 10.09 0.91
CA LEU A 16 -9.37 8.86 1.66
C LEU A 16 -10.80 8.37 1.42
N LEU A 17 -11.75 9.30 1.18
CA LEU A 17 -13.16 8.96 1.02
C LEU A 17 -13.48 7.98 -0.13
N PRO A 18 -12.83 8.05 -1.31
CA PRO A 18 -12.99 7.05 -2.37
C PRO A 18 -12.62 5.64 -1.89
N GLU A 19 -11.52 5.51 -1.14
CA GLU A 19 -11.06 4.21 -0.62
C GLU A 19 -12.09 3.61 0.34
N LEU A 20 -12.59 4.42 1.27
CA LEU A 20 -13.61 3.99 2.23
C LEU A 20 -14.94 3.63 1.55
N THR A 21 -15.32 4.37 0.51
CA THR A 21 -16.51 4.08 -0.30
C THR A 21 -16.35 2.73 -1.02
N CYS A 22 -15.22 2.54 -1.70
CA CYS A 22 -14.90 1.28 -2.38
C CYS A 22 -14.84 0.10 -1.39
N MET A 23 -14.23 0.27 -0.22
CA MET A 23 -14.22 -0.73 0.85
C MET A 23 -15.64 -1.12 1.27
N LYS A 24 -16.51 -0.14 1.52
CA LYS A 24 -17.90 -0.38 1.91
C LYS A 24 -18.66 -1.16 0.83
N ASP A 25 -18.51 -0.78 -0.44
CA ASP A 25 -19.15 -1.47 -1.55
C ASP A 25 -18.62 -2.90 -1.69
N LEU A 26 -17.30 -3.09 -1.57
CA LEU A 26 -16.64 -4.39 -1.66
C LEU A 26 -17.09 -5.33 -0.54
N LEU A 27 -17.41 -4.85 0.66
CA LEU A 27 -17.90 -5.72 1.74
C LEU A 27 -19.21 -6.44 1.38
N SER A 28 -20.04 -5.86 0.50
CA SER A 28 -21.24 -6.54 -0.02
C SER A 28 -20.92 -7.73 -0.94
N ILE A 29 -19.72 -7.76 -1.52
CA ILE A 29 -19.25 -8.84 -2.41
C ILE A 29 -18.57 -9.92 -1.56
N PRO A 30 -19.01 -11.19 -1.64
CA PRO A 30 -18.45 -12.25 -0.80
C PRO A 30 -17.09 -12.76 -1.34
N LYS A 31 -16.37 -13.50 -0.48
CA LYS A 31 -15.21 -14.36 -0.80
C LYS A 31 -13.87 -13.70 -1.20
N TRP A 32 -13.77 -12.39 -1.41
CA TRP A 32 -12.45 -11.76 -1.59
C TRP A 32 -11.61 -11.79 -0.31
N LYS A 33 -10.29 -11.73 -0.46
CA LYS A 33 -9.32 -11.95 0.66
C LYS A 33 -8.56 -10.70 1.05
N TYR A 34 -8.14 -9.92 0.06
CA TYR A 34 -7.35 -8.72 0.22
C TYR A 34 -7.95 -7.55 -0.55
N PHE A 35 -7.90 -6.39 0.06
CA PHE A 35 -8.09 -5.09 -0.56
C PHE A 35 -6.71 -4.48 -0.83
N ILE A 36 -6.49 -4.03 -2.05
CA ILE A 36 -5.28 -3.32 -2.48
C ILE A 36 -5.77 -2.08 -3.19
N ASN A 37 -5.45 -0.89 -2.66
CA ASN A 37 -5.80 0.33 -3.36
C ASN A 37 -4.73 0.74 -4.36
N LEU A 38 -5.19 1.28 -5.48
CA LEU A 38 -4.34 1.74 -6.56
C LEU A 38 -4.76 3.12 -7.07
N THR A 39 -3.83 3.80 -7.73
CA THR A 39 -4.05 5.03 -8.48
C THR A 39 -3.78 4.82 -9.97
N GLY A 40 -4.20 5.77 -10.82
CA GLY A 40 -4.07 5.65 -12.28
C GLY A 40 -2.64 5.70 -12.84
N GLN A 41 -1.60 5.73 -12.00
CA GLN A 41 -0.20 5.86 -12.39
C GLN A 41 0.67 4.70 -11.88
N GLU A 42 0.04 3.57 -11.59
CA GLU A 42 0.70 2.37 -11.06
C GLU A 42 0.76 1.26 -12.08
N PHE A 43 1.76 0.39 -11.90
CA PHE A 43 1.93 -0.80 -12.72
C PHE A 43 2.32 -2.00 -11.84
N PRO A 44 1.72 -3.19 -12.05
CA PRO A 44 2.06 -4.39 -11.29
C PRO A 44 3.49 -4.87 -11.62
N LEU A 45 4.24 -5.28 -10.61
CA LEU A 45 5.58 -5.86 -10.77
C LEU A 45 5.57 -7.41 -10.81
N PRO A 46 4.75 -8.11 -10.00
CA PRO A 46 4.52 -9.54 -10.14
C PRO A 46 3.34 -9.83 -11.08
N THR A 47 3.28 -11.05 -11.63
CA THR A 47 2.06 -11.54 -12.29
C THR A 47 0.93 -11.73 -11.27
N ASN A 48 -0.30 -11.89 -11.73
CA ASN A 48 -1.42 -12.22 -10.84
C ASN A 48 -1.19 -13.56 -10.09
N TYR A 49 -0.58 -14.55 -10.75
CA TYR A 49 -0.26 -15.84 -10.13
C TYR A 49 0.76 -15.69 -9.00
N GLU A 50 1.83 -14.92 -9.25
CA GLU A 50 2.85 -14.58 -8.25
C GLU A 50 2.22 -13.81 -7.09
N LEU A 51 1.41 -12.77 -7.37
CA LEU A 51 0.73 -11.99 -6.34
C LEU A 51 -0.17 -12.86 -5.46
N VAL A 52 -0.96 -13.76 -6.05
CA VAL A 52 -1.79 -14.71 -5.28
C VAL A 52 -0.94 -15.62 -4.40
N LYS A 53 0.21 -16.11 -4.89
CA LYS A 53 1.13 -16.90 -4.07
C LYS A 53 1.71 -16.10 -2.91
N ILE A 54 2.10 -14.85 -3.15
CA ILE A 54 2.57 -13.94 -2.09
C ILE A 54 1.47 -13.73 -1.05
N LEU A 55 0.25 -13.39 -1.46
CA LEU A 55 -0.85 -13.11 -0.53
C LEU A 55 -1.28 -14.36 0.26
N LYS A 56 -1.09 -15.56 -0.28
CA LYS A 56 -1.26 -16.81 0.48
C LYS A 56 -0.22 -16.95 1.59
N VAL A 57 1.02 -16.54 1.34
CA VAL A 57 2.08 -16.49 2.35
C VAL A 57 1.77 -15.44 3.42
N TYR A 58 1.19 -14.29 3.03
CA TYR A 58 0.76 -13.28 3.98
C TYR A 58 -0.35 -13.76 4.91
N ASN A 59 -1.18 -14.72 4.49
CA ASN A 59 -2.12 -15.46 5.35
C ASN A 59 -2.95 -14.58 6.32
N GLY A 60 -3.49 -13.48 5.83
CA GLY A 60 -4.28 -12.53 6.62
C GLY A 60 -3.49 -11.36 7.22
N SER A 61 -2.16 -11.32 7.13
CA SER A 61 -1.37 -10.15 7.53
C SER A 61 -1.60 -8.96 6.61
N ASN A 62 -1.61 -7.76 7.17
CA ASN A 62 -1.70 -6.50 6.44
C ASN A 62 -0.31 -5.98 6.09
N ASP A 63 -0.23 -5.18 5.03
CA ASP A 63 0.97 -4.42 4.67
C ASP A 63 0.67 -2.94 4.51
N GLY A 64 1.45 -2.15 5.22
CA GLY A 64 1.36 -0.70 5.24
C GLY A 64 2.66 -0.12 5.78
N GLU A 65 3.09 1.00 5.19
CA GLU A 65 4.21 1.77 5.72
C GLU A 65 3.83 2.40 7.06
N GLY A 66 4.78 2.46 7.98
CA GLY A 66 4.65 3.13 9.27
C GLY A 66 5.96 3.78 9.70
N THR A 67 5.90 5.03 10.14
CA THR A 67 7.02 5.73 10.78
C THR A 67 6.49 6.80 11.75
N ILE A 68 7.12 6.89 12.91
CA ILE A 68 6.96 8.02 13.85
C ILE A 68 8.18 8.93 13.78
N LYS A 69 9.37 8.36 13.54
CA LYS A 69 10.63 9.11 13.45
C LYS A 69 10.64 10.15 12.33
N ARG A 70 10.14 9.80 11.15
CA ARG A 70 10.07 10.67 9.96
C ARG A 70 8.68 11.29 9.78
N ALA A 71 7.87 11.29 10.84
CA ALA A 71 6.53 11.85 10.81
C ALA A 71 6.58 13.38 10.73
N ASN A 72 5.74 13.92 9.86
CA ASN A 72 5.42 15.33 9.77
C ASN A 72 4.45 15.70 10.92
N LYS A 73 4.96 15.72 12.15
CA LYS A 73 4.14 15.87 13.38
C LYS A 73 3.32 17.16 13.41
N GLU A 74 3.77 18.19 12.71
CA GLU A 74 3.03 19.43 12.50
C GLU A 74 1.66 19.21 11.87
N ARG A 75 1.48 18.16 11.06
CA ARG A 75 0.18 17.79 10.46
C ARG A 75 -0.86 17.40 11.49
N TRP A 76 -0.42 16.95 12.67
CA TRP A 76 -1.27 16.52 13.78
C TRP A 76 -1.41 17.58 14.87
N ASN A 77 -0.85 18.79 14.67
CA ASN A 77 -0.88 19.86 15.66
C ASN A 77 -2.25 20.56 15.71
N ILE A 78 -3.23 19.83 16.23
CA ILE A 78 -4.59 20.30 16.49
C ILE A 78 -4.88 20.27 18.00
N LYS A 79 -5.94 20.95 18.44
CA LYS A 79 -6.28 21.05 19.87
C LYS A 79 -6.67 19.70 20.46
N GLU A 80 -7.37 18.86 19.69
CA GLU A 80 -7.84 17.57 20.15
C GLU A 80 -6.76 16.47 20.07
N LYS A 81 -6.63 15.70 21.14
CA LYS A 81 -5.77 14.50 21.15
C LYS A 81 -6.39 13.38 20.28
N PRO A 82 -5.57 12.47 19.73
CA PRO A 82 -6.07 11.26 19.10
C PRO A 82 -6.98 10.47 20.05
N PRO A 83 -8.07 9.86 19.56
CA PRO A 83 -8.98 9.11 20.41
C PRO A 83 -8.39 7.74 20.81
N HIS A 84 -8.94 7.11 21.85
CA HIS A 84 -8.65 5.72 22.24
C HIS A 84 -7.16 5.43 22.53
N ASP A 85 -6.43 6.43 23.07
CA ASP A 85 -4.98 6.36 23.34
C ASP A 85 -4.15 5.91 22.12
N ILE A 86 -4.65 6.19 20.91
CA ILE A 86 -3.98 5.87 19.66
C ILE A 86 -2.78 6.79 19.49
N VAL A 87 -1.66 6.20 19.08
CA VAL A 87 -0.47 6.96 18.66
C VAL A 87 -0.56 7.17 17.14
N PRO A 88 -0.63 8.41 16.64
CA PRO A 88 -0.65 8.67 15.20
C PRO A 88 0.65 8.19 14.54
N VAL A 89 0.51 7.54 13.40
CA VAL A 89 1.61 7.00 12.61
C VAL A 89 1.51 7.55 11.20
N LYS A 90 2.64 8.03 10.66
CA LYS A 90 2.74 8.42 9.26
C LYS A 90 3.02 7.18 8.41
N GLY A 91 2.42 7.07 7.24
CA GLY A 91 2.71 6.04 6.25
C GLY A 91 2.30 6.45 4.84
N SER A 92 2.23 5.46 3.96
CA SER A 92 1.76 5.61 2.58
C SER A 92 0.24 5.54 2.53
N VAL A 93 -0.35 6.27 1.57
CA VAL A 93 -1.76 6.10 1.20
C VAL A 93 -2.07 4.71 0.61
N HIS A 94 -1.07 4.03 0.04
CA HIS A 94 -1.25 2.69 -0.56
C HIS A 94 -1.03 1.60 0.49
N VAL A 95 -1.92 0.62 0.52
CA VAL A 95 -1.95 -0.46 1.52
C VAL A 95 -2.46 -1.76 0.91
N THR A 96 -2.06 -2.88 1.51
CA THR A 96 -2.67 -4.19 1.27
C THR A 96 -3.31 -4.68 2.56
N LEU A 97 -4.64 -4.77 2.58
CA LEU A 97 -5.42 -5.04 3.79
C LEU A 97 -6.22 -6.33 3.64
N ASN A 98 -6.20 -7.18 4.66
CA ASN A 98 -7.09 -8.34 4.70
C ASN A 98 -8.55 -7.88 4.87
N ARG A 99 -9.49 -8.74 4.47
CA ARG A 99 -10.92 -8.43 4.54
C ARG A 99 -11.42 -8.06 5.95
N ARG A 100 -10.97 -8.73 7.02
CA ARG A 100 -11.40 -8.44 8.39
C ARG A 100 -10.93 -7.06 8.86
N PHE A 101 -9.75 -6.63 8.43
CA PHE A 101 -9.27 -5.26 8.68
C PHE A 101 -10.20 -4.24 8.00
N VAL A 102 -10.62 -4.50 6.75
CA VAL A 102 -11.57 -3.63 6.04
C VAL A 102 -12.93 -3.62 6.74
N GLU A 103 -13.41 -4.77 7.22
CA GLU A 103 -14.64 -4.84 8.05
C GLU A 103 -14.52 -3.95 9.29
N TYR A 104 -13.38 -4.00 9.99
CA TYR A 104 -13.10 -3.13 11.14
C TYR A 104 -13.12 -1.64 10.75
N VAL A 105 -12.44 -1.26 9.67
CA VAL A 105 -12.39 0.14 9.18
C VAL A 105 -13.80 0.70 8.94
N ILE A 106 -14.71 -0.10 8.40
CA ILE A 106 -16.05 0.35 8.02
C ILE A 106 -17.06 0.29 9.18
N THR A 107 -16.92 -0.67 10.09
CA THR A 107 -17.97 -0.95 11.09
C THR A 107 -17.60 -0.58 12.51
N ASN A 108 -16.31 -0.45 12.84
CA ASN A 108 -15.87 -0.25 14.22
C ASN A 108 -15.90 1.23 14.63
N ARG A 109 -16.39 1.49 15.86
CA ARG A 109 -16.46 2.85 16.44
C ARG A 109 -15.10 3.51 16.60
N VAL A 110 -14.06 2.75 16.98
CA VAL A 110 -12.69 3.26 17.12
C VAL A 110 -12.16 3.79 15.79
N ALA A 111 -12.37 3.04 14.70
CA ALA A 111 -12.00 3.47 13.36
C ALA A 111 -12.77 4.73 12.94
N ALA A 112 -14.08 4.80 13.24
CA ALA A 112 -14.90 5.96 12.96
C ALA A 112 -14.48 7.22 13.76
N ASP A 113 -14.11 7.05 15.03
CA ASP A 113 -13.62 8.15 15.86
C ASP A 113 -12.24 8.64 15.39
N LEU A 114 -11.33 7.73 15.03
CA LEU A 114 -10.05 8.09 14.40
C LEU A 114 -10.28 8.82 13.08
N LEU A 115 -11.25 8.37 12.27
CA LEU A 115 -11.59 8.99 10.99
C LEU A 115 -12.04 10.45 11.16
N LYS A 116 -12.85 10.73 12.19
CA LYS A 116 -13.26 12.10 12.55
C LYS A 116 -12.08 12.95 13.00
N TRP A 117 -11.14 12.35 13.73
CA TRP A 117 -9.93 13.05 14.19
C TRP A 117 -9.01 13.39 13.01
N VAL A 118 -8.68 12.42 12.13
CA VAL A 118 -7.78 12.68 10.98
C VAL A 118 -8.39 13.69 10.00
N ASN A 119 -9.71 13.78 9.88
CA ASN A 119 -10.37 14.80 9.05
C ASN A 119 -10.04 16.25 9.46
N LYS A 120 -9.56 16.46 10.70
CA LYS A 120 -9.11 17.76 11.20
C LYS A 120 -7.59 17.98 11.03
N THR A 121 -6.85 16.94 10.63
CA THR A 121 -5.39 16.95 10.45
C THR A 121 -4.99 17.18 9.00
N GLY A 122 -3.72 17.50 8.75
CA GLY A 122 -3.18 17.60 7.39
C GLY A 122 -2.84 16.24 6.78
N ILE A 123 -3.19 16.03 5.50
CA ILE A 123 -2.86 14.82 4.72
C ILE A 123 -3.31 13.53 5.46
N PRO A 124 -4.63 13.38 5.68
CA PRO A 124 -5.20 12.28 6.48
C PRO A 124 -4.98 10.89 5.87
N ASP A 125 -4.87 10.81 4.54
CA ASP A 125 -4.61 9.58 3.79
C ASP A 125 -3.25 8.96 4.12
N GLU A 126 -2.23 9.78 4.45
CA GLU A 126 -0.92 9.32 4.93
C GLU A 126 -0.89 9.05 6.45
N THR A 127 -2.03 9.13 7.15
CA THR A 127 -2.12 8.89 8.60
C THR A 127 -3.08 7.76 8.95
N PHE A 128 -4.27 7.70 8.34
CA PHE A 128 -5.38 6.86 8.81
C PHE A 128 -5.05 5.36 8.83
N PHE A 129 -4.73 4.76 7.67
CA PHE A 129 -4.43 3.32 7.61
C PHE A 129 -3.15 2.96 8.36
N ALA A 130 -2.10 3.78 8.22
CA ALA A 130 -0.84 3.58 8.92
C ALA A 130 -1.03 3.54 10.43
N THR A 131 -1.88 4.43 10.97
CA THR A 131 -2.22 4.47 12.39
C THR A 131 -2.95 3.19 12.83
N LEU A 132 -4.00 2.77 12.10
CA LEU A 132 -4.73 1.54 12.46
C LEU A 132 -3.87 0.28 12.41
N ILE A 133 -2.98 0.15 11.41
CA ILE A 133 -2.10 -1.01 11.25
C ILE A 133 -1.06 -1.12 12.39
N HIS A 134 -0.57 0.02 12.89
CA HIS A 134 0.59 0.08 13.77
C HIS A 134 0.26 0.42 15.24
N ASN A 135 -1.01 0.30 15.63
CA ASN A 135 -1.46 0.38 17.02
C ASN A 135 -1.96 -1.01 17.45
N PRO A 136 -1.06 -1.94 17.85
CA PRO A 136 -1.43 -3.33 18.13
C PRO A 136 -2.38 -3.49 19.33
N GLN A 137 -2.46 -2.50 20.21
CA GLN A 137 -3.42 -2.46 21.32
C GLN A 137 -4.89 -2.39 20.85
N LEU A 138 -5.14 -2.05 19.57
CA LEU A 138 -6.47 -2.06 18.98
C LEU A 138 -6.94 -3.46 18.56
N GLU A 139 -6.06 -4.45 18.62
CA GLU A 139 -6.33 -5.85 18.28
C GLU A 139 -7.00 -6.03 16.90
N ILE A 140 -6.65 -5.21 15.93
CA ILE A 140 -7.20 -5.30 14.57
C ILE A 140 -6.56 -6.49 13.83
N PRO A 141 -7.34 -7.43 13.26
CA PRO A 141 -6.79 -8.62 12.62
C PRO A 141 -5.76 -8.31 11.54
N GLY A 142 -4.61 -8.98 11.61
CA GLY A 142 -3.51 -8.83 10.65
C GLY A 142 -2.60 -7.62 10.87
N SER A 143 -2.85 -6.80 11.90
CA SER A 143 -1.95 -5.69 12.29
C SER A 143 -0.65 -6.21 12.89
N PHE A 144 0.47 -5.53 12.59
CA PHE A 144 1.79 -5.97 13.04
C PHE A 144 2.05 -5.58 14.51
N LYS A 145 2.48 -6.55 15.33
CA LYS A 145 2.78 -6.36 16.76
C LYS A 145 4.21 -5.89 17.05
N GLY A 146 5.10 -5.90 16.06
CA GLY A 146 6.50 -5.52 16.24
C GLY A 146 6.75 -4.01 16.16
N LYS A 147 8.03 -3.64 16.05
CA LYS A 147 8.43 -2.23 15.88
C LYS A 147 7.89 -1.70 14.54
N LEU A 148 7.07 -0.64 14.61
CA LEU A 148 6.35 -0.08 13.46
C LEU A 148 7.24 0.52 12.36
N GLU A 149 8.46 0.96 12.72
CA GLU A 149 9.34 1.70 11.82
C GLU A 149 9.65 0.86 10.56
N THR A 150 9.19 1.39 9.43
CA THR A 150 9.47 0.84 8.12
C THR A 150 10.80 1.40 7.66
N ASP A 151 11.80 0.53 7.70
CA ASP A 151 13.17 0.81 7.26
C ASP A 151 13.34 0.14 5.89
N PHE A 152 13.67 0.90 4.84
CA PHE A 152 13.83 0.43 3.45
C PHE A 152 14.64 -0.88 3.32
N GLY A 153 13.97 -2.03 3.45
CA GLY A 153 14.55 -3.37 3.28
C GLY A 153 15.31 -3.97 4.46
N ILE A 154 15.43 -3.29 5.62
CA ILE A 154 16.30 -3.80 6.70
C ILE A 154 15.53 -4.61 7.76
N ARG A 155 14.43 -4.06 8.29
CA ARG A 155 13.74 -4.65 9.47
C ARG A 155 12.28 -4.96 9.21
N LYS A 156 11.56 -3.99 8.62
CA LYS A 156 10.18 -4.11 8.18
C LYS A 156 10.09 -3.41 6.82
N PRO A 157 10.20 -4.14 5.69
CA PRO A 157 9.93 -3.55 4.39
C PRO A 157 8.43 -3.27 4.25
N PHE A 158 8.10 -2.34 3.35
CA PHE A 158 6.74 -2.08 2.87
C PHE A 158 6.71 -2.54 1.41
N LEU A 159 5.85 -3.51 1.09
CA LEU A 159 5.86 -4.20 -0.21
C LEU A 159 4.65 -3.89 -1.09
N SER A 160 3.61 -3.24 -0.57
CA SER A 160 2.43 -2.92 -1.36
C SER A 160 2.77 -1.98 -2.52
N GLN A 161 3.78 -1.13 -2.37
CA GLN A 161 4.16 -0.18 -3.40
C GLN A 161 5.65 0.20 -3.36
N PHE A 162 6.27 0.25 -4.54
CA PHE A 162 7.59 0.84 -4.78
C PHE A 162 7.47 2.26 -5.33
N LYS A 163 8.07 3.22 -4.63
CA LYS A 163 8.28 4.61 -5.09
C LYS A 163 9.75 4.96 -4.96
N ASN A 164 10.35 5.51 -6.02
CA ASN A 164 11.71 6.03 -5.94
C ASN A 164 11.69 7.53 -5.63
N TRP A 165 11.92 7.87 -4.36
CA TRP A 165 11.98 9.24 -3.82
C TRP A 165 13.38 9.88 -3.91
N ASN A 166 14.07 9.66 -5.03
CA ASN A 166 15.47 10.05 -5.23
C ASN A 166 16.49 9.24 -4.41
N SER A 167 16.12 8.01 -4.02
CA SER A 167 17.06 7.08 -3.37
C SER A 167 17.94 6.35 -4.38
N TRP A 168 17.54 6.33 -5.66
CA TRP A 168 18.23 5.64 -6.76
C TRP A 168 18.22 6.50 -8.02
N PRO A 169 19.17 6.32 -8.97
CA PRO A 169 19.10 6.96 -10.28
C PRO A 169 17.76 6.68 -10.97
N CYS A 170 17.16 7.72 -11.55
CA CYS A 170 15.89 7.65 -12.27
C CYS A 170 16.17 7.76 -13.77
N GLY A 171 15.81 6.72 -14.52
CA GLY A 171 15.93 6.65 -15.97
C GLY A 171 14.89 7.48 -16.74
N GLY A 172 13.88 8.00 -16.03
CA GLY A 172 12.91 8.93 -16.57
C GLY A 172 13.13 10.34 -16.05
N LYS A 173 12.17 10.87 -15.29
CA LYS A 173 12.25 12.22 -14.71
C LYS A 173 11.67 12.30 -13.31
N TYR A 174 12.13 13.26 -12.52
CA TYR A 174 11.53 13.56 -11.22
C TYR A 174 10.41 14.58 -11.35
N VAL A 175 9.26 14.28 -10.72
CA VAL A 175 8.17 15.23 -10.52
C VAL A 175 7.76 15.18 -9.06
N ARG A 176 7.87 16.32 -8.36
CA ARG A 176 7.65 16.43 -6.90
C ARG A 176 8.46 15.38 -6.12
N SER A 177 9.73 15.24 -6.49
CA SER A 177 10.70 14.30 -5.88
C SER A 177 10.40 12.81 -6.06
N ILE A 178 9.40 12.43 -6.87
CA ILE A 178 9.13 11.03 -7.21
C ILE A 178 9.59 10.78 -8.65
N CYS A 179 10.32 9.69 -8.87
CA CYS A 179 10.68 9.22 -10.21
C CYS A 179 9.42 8.78 -10.98
N ILE A 180 9.22 9.39 -12.15
CA ILE A 180 8.40 8.82 -13.21
C ILE A 180 9.33 7.92 -14.01
N PHE A 181 9.09 6.61 -13.93
CA PHE A 181 10.02 5.59 -14.44
C PHE A 181 10.16 5.65 -15.96
N GLY A 182 11.39 5.43 -16.42
CA GLY A 182 11.77 5.37 -17.83
C GLY A 182 12.36 4.01 -18.24
N ILE A 183 12.81 3.93 -19.49
CA ILE A 183 13.35 2.70 -20.09
C ILE A 183 14.57 2.20 -19.30
N GLU A 184 15.44 3.09 -18.83
CA GLU A 184 16.64 2.72 -18.08
C GLU A 184 16.31 2.17 -16.67
N ASP A 185 15.06 2.30 -16.19
CA ASP A 185 14.62 1.72 -14.92
C ASP A 185 14.14 0.26 -15.05
N LEU A 186 13.94 -0.26 -16.28
CA LEU A 186 13.33 -1.58 -16.52
C LEU A 186 14.05 -2.72 -15.81
N ALA A 187 15.39 -2.74 -15.86
CA ALA A 187 16.18 -3.80 -15.22
C ALA A 187 15.99 -3.82 -13.69
N ARG A 188 15.75 -2.65 -13.09
CA ARG A 188 15.45 -2.54 -11.66
C ARG A 188 14.02 -2.98 -11.39
N LEU A 189 13.06 -2.44 -12.14
CA LEU A 189 11.64 -2.73 -12.00
C LEU A 189 11.35 -4.24 -12.09
N ALA A 190 12.00 -4.94 -13.03
CA ALA A 190 11.84 -6.38 -13.23
C ALA A 190 12.25 -7.26 -12.02
N ARG A 191 13.05 -6.72 -11.08
CA ARG A 191 13.61 -7.45 -9.93
C ARG A 191 13.07 -6.98 -8.58
N ARG A 192 12.19 -5.98 -8.58
CA ARG A 192 11.61 -5.42 -7.35
C ARG A 192 10.66 -6.43 -6.69
N PRO A 193 10.70 -6.59 -5.35
CA PRO A 193 9.81 -7.49 -4.62
C PRO A 193 8.45 -6.86 -4.26
N GLU A 194 8.25 -5.57 -4.54
CA GLU A 194 6.98 -4.91 -4.27
C GLU A 194 5.87 -5.35 -5.25
N PHE A 195 4.62 -5.13 -4.89
CA PHE A 195 3.46 -5.54 -5.68
C PHE A 195 3.21 -4.59 -6.85
N PHE A 196 3.36 -3.29 -6.61
CA PHE A 196 3.14 -2.25 -7.61
C PHE A 196 4.27 -1.24 -7.59
N ALA A 197 4.53 -0.60 -8.72
CA ALA A 197 5.47 0.51 -8.82
C ALA A 197 4.74 1.80 -9.23
N ASN A 198 5.22 2.92 -8.67
CA ASN A 198 4.69 4.26 -8.90
C ASN A 198 5.89 5.23 -9.09
N LYS A 199 5.98 6.02 -10.17
CA LYS A 199 4.91 6.41 -11.13
C LYS A 199 5.23 6.05 -12.58
N PHE A 200 4.17 5.82 -13.35
CA PHE A 200 4.21 5.74 -14.82
C PHE A 200 3.24 6.75 -15.43
N HIS A 201 3.58 7.25 -16.61
CA HIS A 201 2.77 8.19 -17.39
C HIS A 201 2.65 7.65 -18.81
N SER A 202 1.44 7.36 -19.28
CA SER A 202 1.24 6.84 -20.65
C SER A 202 1.75 7.78 -21.74
N ASN A 203 1.76 9.08 -21.47
CA ASN A 203 2.25 10.12 -22.37
C ASN A 203 3.74 10.47 -22.18
N TYR A 204 4.50 9.72 -21.38
CA TYR A 204 5.93 9.95 -21.18
C TYR A 204 6.69 8.62 -21.14
N GLN A 205 7.58 8.42 -22.12
CA GLN A 205 8.29 7.16 -22.33
C GLN A 205 7.36 5.93 -22.30
N GLY A 206 6.28 5.95 -23.10
CA GLY A 206 5.29 4.87 -23.16
C GLY A 206 5.87 3.49 -23.48
N HIS A 207 7.04 3.43 -24.14
CA HIS A 207 7.80 2.18 -24.35
C HIS A 207 8.14 1.46 -23.04
N THR A 208 8.36 2.19 -21.95
CA THR A 208 8.56 1.59 -20.62
C THR A 208 7.36 0.74 -20.23
N LEU A 209 6.14 1.26 -20.42
CA LEU A 209 4.91 0.51 -20.13
C LEU A 209 4.74 -0.70 -21.07
N LEU A 210 5.08 -0.56 -22.35
CA LEU A 210 5.04 -1.68 -23.31
C LEU A 210 6.01 -2.80 -22.92
N CYS A 211 7.25 -2.47 -22.52
CA CYS A 211 8.22 -3.45 -22.06
C CYS A 211 7.77 -4.13 -20.76
N MET A 212 7.20 -3.38 -19.83
CA MET A 212 6.66 -3.93 -18.58
C MET A 212 5.47 -4.86 -18.84
N ASP A 213 4.57 -4.51 -19.77
CA ASP A 213 3.45 -5.37 -20.16
C ASP A 213 3.94 -6.67 -20.82
N GLN A 214 4.89 -6.57 -21.75
CA GLN A 214 5.52 -7.74 -22.37
C GLN A 214 6.23 -8.63 -21.34
N LEU A 215 6.87 -8.05 -20.31
CA LEU A 215 7.48 -8.79 -19.23
C LEU A 215 6.44 -9.60 -18.44
N ILE A 216 5.33 -8.96 -18.04
CA ILE A 216 4.23 -9.62 -17.30
C ILE A 216 3.58 -10.72 -18.15
N TYR A 217 3.35 -10.44 -19.44
CA TYR A 217 2.81 -11.43 -20.39
C TYR A 217 3.73 -12.66 -20.51
N ASN A 218 5.03 -12.45 -20.75
CA ASN A 218 5.99 -13.54 -20.89
C ASN A 218 6.10 -14.39 -19.62
N ARG A 219 6.15 -13.76 -18.44
CA ARG A 219 6.14 -14.48 -17.14
C ARG A 219 4.88 -15.30 -16.98
N THR A 220 3.70 -14.72 -17.26
CA THR A 220 2.41 -15.40 -17.17
C THR A 220 2.35 -16.62 -18.11
N ARG A 221 2.81 -16.46 -19.35
CA ARG A 221 2.92 -17.56 -20.32
C ARG A 221 3.85 -18.67 -19.81
N ASP A 222 5.03 -18.30 -19.32
CA ASP A 222 6.03 -19.28 -18.90
C ASP A 222 5.63 -19.98 -17.58
N GLU A 223 4.86 -19.33 -16.72
CA GLU A 223 4.20 -19.94 -15.55
C GLU A 223 3.14 -20.96 -15.97
N TYR A 224 2.29 -20.60 -16.94
CA TYR A 224 1.27 -21.50 -17.50
C TYR A 224 1.90 -22.73 -18.17
N LEU A 225 3.02 -22.55 -18.87
CA LEU A 225 3.77 -23.64 -19.50
C LEU A 225 4.71 -24.38 -18.54
N HIS A 226 4.67 -24.08 -17.23
CA HIS A 226 5.53 -24.66 -16.21
C HIS A 226 7.05 -24.51 -16.46
N ARG A 227 7.45 -23.48 -17.21
CA ARG A 227 8.86 -23.12 -17.50
C ARG A 227 9.45 -22.17 -16.47
N LEU A 228 8.60 -21.42 -15.77
CA LEU A 228 8.98 -20.50 -14.71
C LEU A 228 8.33 -20.91 -13.39
N LYS A 229 9.13 -21.05 -12.34
CA LYS A 229 8.64 -21.31 -10.98
C LYS A 229 8.92 -20.10 -10.09
N PHE A 230 7.85 -19.52 -9.57
CA PHE A 230 7.95 -18.45 -8.58
C PHE A 230 8.37 -18.99 -7.20
N ASP A 231 9.37 -18.33 -6.58
CA ASP A 231 9.90 -18.63 -5.25
C ASP A 231 9.34 -17.65 -4.20
N THR A 232 8.71 -18.19 -3.17
CA THR A 232 8.08 -17.44 -2.07
C THR A 232 9.01 -17.19 -0.88
N LYS A 233 10.22 -17.76 -0.85
CA LYS A 233 11.13 -17.71 0.32
C LYS A 233 11.38 -16.31 0.86
N TYR A 234 11.57 -15.32 -0.01
CA TYR A 234 11.76 -13.94 0.42
C TYR A 234 10.57 -13.46 1.25
N TYR A 235 9.35 -13.67 0.76
CA TYR A 235 8.11 -13.26 1.42
C TYR A 235 7.87 -14.04 2.73
N GLU A 236 8.17 -15.33 2.74
CA GLU A 236 8.09 -16.18 3.93
C GLU A 236 9.07 -15.75 5.04
N SER A 237 10.14 -15.03 4.70
CA SER A 237 11.10 -14.52 5.67
C SER A 237 10.65 -13.23 6.37
N LEU A 238 9.61 -12.56 5.85
CA LEU A 238 9.17 -11.25 6.33
C LEU A 238 8.65 -11.32 7.76
N LYS A 239 9.18 -10.45 8.63
CA LYS A 239 8.77 -10.41 10.05
C LYS A 239 7.34 -9.93 10.24
N HIS A 240 6.88 -9.03 9.37
CA HIS A 240 5.56 -8.39 9.52
C HIS A 240 4.38 -9.27 9.14
N ILE A 241 4.62 -10.45 8.57
CA ILE A 241 3.58 -11.46 8.32
C ILE A 241 3.54 -12.59 9.37
N LYS A 242 4.54 -12.65 10.27
CA LYS A 242 4.63 -13.69 11.32
C LYS A 242 4.16 -13.21 12.69
N ASN A 243 4.31 -11.92 12.97
CA ASN A 243 4.03 -11.33 14.27
C ASN A 243 2.83 -10.37 14.18
N VAL A 244 1.65 -10.92 13.90
CA VAL A 244 0.41 -10.17 13.73
C VAL A 244 -0.59 -10.43 14.86
N VAL A 245 -1.59 -9.55 14.98
CA VAL A 245 -2.81 -9.79 15.76
C VAL A 245 -3.68 -10.82 15.07
#